data_AF-A0A959QRS3-F1
#
_entry.id   AF-A0A959QRS3-F1
#
_cell.length_a   1.000
_cell.length_b   1.000
_cell.length_c   1.000
_cell.angle_alpha   90.00
_cell.angle_beta   90.00
_cell.angle_gamma   90.00
#
_symmetry.space_group_name_H-M   'P 1'
#
loop_
_entity.id
_entity.type
_entity.pdbx_description
1 polymer ?
#
loop_
_entity_poly.entity_id
_entity_poly.type
_entity_poly.pdbx_seq_one_letter_code
_entity_poly.pdbx_strand_id
1 'polypeptide(L)'
;MGQFENTIRLFEDMASAISAKYLANVKIMTVRQGGRPDFDDLMTQLKQLEQELTKTGVSFVEEYKPENSSKEDITTSLKEIIQKTIESFIKQL
;
A
#
# COMPACT_ATOMS: atom_id res chain seq x y z
N MET A 1 16.48 -17.71 5.59
CA MET A 1 15.37 -16.79 5.29
C MET A 1 14.30 -17.59 4.58
N GLY A 2 13.12 -17.67 5.18
CA GLY A 2 12.01 -18.48 4.65
C GLY A 2 11.34 -17.83 3.44
N GLN A 3 10.71 -18.63 2.58
CA GLN A 3 9.89 -18.15 1.45
C GLN A 3 8.82 -17.14 1.91
N PHE A 4 8.26 -17.34 3.10
CA PHE A 4 7.33 -16.42 3.75
C PHE A 4 7.93 -15.03 3.98
N GLU A 5 9.09 -14.93 4.65
CA GLU A 5 9.75 -13.66 4.96
C GLU A 5 10.11 -12.88 3.69
N ASN A 6 10.59 -13.58 2.66
CA ASN A 6 10.89 -12.96 1.36
C ASN A 6 9.62 -12.40 0.69
N THR A 7 8.51 -13.13 0.78
CA THR A 7 7.21 -12.72 0.21
C THR A 7 6.69 -11.47 0.91
N ILE A 8 6.72 -11.46 2.25
CA ILE A 8 6.30 -10.30 3.05
C ILE A 8 7.16 -9.07 2.70
N ARG A 9 8.48 -9.22 2.63
CA ARG A 9 9.38 -8.12 2.30
C ARG A 9 9.15 -7.55 0.90
N LEU A 10 8.92 -8.42 -0.09
CA LEU A 10 8.57 -7.97 -1.44
C LEU A 10 7.28 -7.15 -1.46
N PHE A 11 6.27 -7.57 -0.70
CA PHE A 11 5.04 -6.80 -0.58
C PHE A 11 5.25 -5.45 0.13
N GLU A 12 6.08 -5.39 1.18
CA GLU A 12 6.46 -4.13 1.83
C GLU A 12 7.10 -3.14 0.86
N ASP A 13 8.04 -3.62 0.04
CA ASP A 13 8.71 -2.80 -0.98
C ASP A 13 7.70 -2.27 -2.01
N MET A 14 6.77 -3.13 -2.46
CA MET A 14 5.70 -2.73 -3.37
C MET A 14 4.74 -1.72 -2.75
N ALA A 15 4.30 -1.95 -1.51
CA ALA A 15 3.40 -1.06 -0.79
C ALA A 15 4.04 0.32 -0.59
N SER A 16 5.33 0.36 -0.27
CA SER A 16 6.12 1.60 -0.19
C SER A 16 6.17 2.34 -1.54
N ALA A 17 6.44 1.62 -2.64
CA ALA A 17 6.46 2.20 -3.98
C ALA A 17 5.09 2.77 -4.41
N ILE A 18 4.01 2.04 -4.13
CA ILE A 18 2.63 2.50 -4.40
C ILE A 18 2.35 3.78 -3.58
N SER A 19 2.65 3.79 -2.28
CA SER A 19 2.48 4.97 -1.43
C SER A 19 3.27 6.18 -1.95
N ALA A 20 4.53 5.99 -2.35
CA ALA A 20 5.36 7.04 -2.92
C ALA A 20 4.77 7.64 -4.22
N LYS A 21 4.18 6.81 -5.09
CA LYS A 21 3.47 7.26 -6.30
C LYS A 21 2.29 8.18 -5.94
N TYR A 22 1.46 7.80 -4.96
CA TYR A 22 0.34 8.64 -4.54
C TYR A 22 0.79 9.93 -3.85
N LEU A 23 1.87 9.90 -3.08
CA LEU A 23 2.46 11.12 -2.51
C LEU A 23 2.98 12.07 -3.60
N ALA A 24 3.60 11.51 -4.65
CA ALA A 24 4.02 12.30 -5.81
C ALA A 24 2.80 12.93 -6.51
N ASN A 25 1.68 12.22 -6.64
CA ASN A 25 0.45 12.79 -7.19
C ASN A 25 -0.05 13.97 -6.36
N VAL A 26 -0.10 13.85 -5.03
CA VAL A 26 -0.50 14.96 -4.14
C VAL A 26 0.42 16.17 -4.32
N LYS A 27 1.74 15.96 -4.42
CA LYS A 27 2.70 17.04 -4.69
C LYS A 27 2.46 17.69 -6.05
N ILE A 28 2.19 16.91 -7.09
CA ILE A 28 1.87 17.43 -8.43
C ILE A 28 0.58 18.25 -8.40
N MET A 29 -0.47 17.76 -7.71
CA MET A 29 -1.72 18.49 -7.53
C MET A 29 -1.48 19.81 -6.80
N THR A 30 -0.65 19.79 -5.75
CA THR A 30 -0.27 20.98 -4.99
C THR A 30 0.35 22.05 -5.89
N VAL A 31 1.30 21.64 -6.74
CA VAL A 31 1.97 22.55 -7.69
C VAL A 31 0.99 23.09 -8.73
N ARG A 32 0.11 22.24 -9.27
CA ARG A 32 -0.87 22.63 -10.31
C ARG A 32 -1.95 23.58 -9.80
N GLN A 33 -2.43 23.36 -8.58
CA GLN A 33 -3.48 24.16 -7.97
C GLN A 33 -2.92 25.41 -7.26
N GLY A 34 -1.59 25.50 -7.10
CA GLY A 34 -0.93 26.63 -6.42
C GLY A 34 -1.13 26.63 -4.90
N GLY A 35 -1.53 25.49 -4.32
CA GLY A 35 -1.89 25.35 -2.91
C GLY A 35 -2.20 23.90 -2.55
N ARG A 36 -2.40 23.63 -1.25
CA ARG A 36 -2.74 22.28 -0.78
C ARG A 36 -4.04 21.80 -1.46
N PRO A 37 -4.10 20.57 -2.00
CA PRO A 37 -5.33 20.00 -2.51
C PRO A 37 -6.42 19.99 -1.45
N ASP A 38 -7.67 20.11 -1.89
CA ASP A 38 -8.79 20.04 -0.97
C ASP A 38 -8.96 18.64 -0.37
N PHE A 39 -9.83 18.55 0.63
CA PHE A 39 -10.05 17.30 1.34
C PHE A 39 -10.60 16.19 0.43
N ASP A 40 -11.43 16.53 -0.54
CA ASP A 40 -12.06 15.55 -1.43
C ASP A 40 -11.04 14.95 -2.40
N ASP A 41 -10.11 15.77 -2.90
CA ASP A 41 -8.96 15.36 -3.69
C ASP A 41 -8.04 14.43 -2.90
N LEU A 42 -7.68 14.81 -1.67
CA LEU A 42 -6.84 14.00 -0.79
C LEU A 42 -7.51 12.68 -0.43
N MET A 43 -8.81 12.69 -0.14
CA MET A 43 -9.60 11.50 0.15
C MET A 43 -9.69 10.58 -1.07
N THR A 44 -9.76 11.15 -2.28
CA THR A 44 -9.74 10.38 -3.53
C THR A 44 -8.40 9.67 -3.71
N GLN A 45 -7.28 10.37 -3.48
CA GLN A 45 -5.95 9.75 -3.53
C GLN A 45 -5.81 8.63 -2.47
N LEU A 46 -6.32 8.84 -1.26
CA LEU A 46 -6.32 7.84 -0.20
C LEU A 46 -7.11 6.58 -0.56
N LYS A 47 -8.33 6.73 -1.10
CA LYS A 47 -9.16 5.60 -1.55
C LYS A 47 -8.51 4.82 -2.68
N GLN A 48 -7.89 5.52 -3.63
CA GLN A 48 -7.18 4.88 -4.74
C GLN A 48 -5.95 4.11 -4.24
N LEU A 49 -5.20 4.68 -3.30
CA LEU A 49 -4.09 4.00 -2.62
C LEU A 49 -4.56 2.71 -1.93
N GLU A 50 -5.61 2.78 -1.11
CA GLU A 50 -6.16 1.62 -0.41
C GLU A 50 -6.62 0.52 -1.39
N GLN A 51 -7.27 0.89 -2.48
CA GLN A 51 -7.71 -0.04 -3.51
C GLN A 51 -6.53 -0.71 -4.23
N GLU A 52 -5.50 0.05 -4.61
CA GLU A 52 -4.31 -0.49 -5.29
C GLU A 52 -3.51 -1.42 -4.37
N LEU A 53 -3.36 -1.05 -3.09
CA LEU A 53 -2.74 -1.89 -2.07
C LEU A 53 -3.51 -3.18 -1.84
N THR A 54 -4.84 -3.10 -1.70
CA THR A 54 -5.69 -4.26 -1.49
C THR A 54 -5.67 -5.21 -2.69
N LYS A 55 -5.77 -4.66 -3.91
CA LYS A 55 -5.70 -5.45 -5.14
C LYS A 55 -4.36 -6.18 -5.26
N THR A 56 -3.26 -5.47 -5.02
CA THR A 56 -1.92 -6.07 -5.01
C THR A 56 -1.80 -7.16 -3.95
N GLY A 57 -2.34 -6.93 -2.75
CA GLY A 57 -2.32 -7.88 -1.65
C GLY A 57 -3.11 -9.16 -1.97
N VAL A 58 -4.29 -9.05 -2.57
CA VAL A 58 -5.10 -10.20 -2.99
C VAL A 58 -4.34 -11.04 -4.02
N SER A 59 -3.76 -10.42 -5.06
CA SER A 59 -2.95 -11.13 -6.04
C SER A 59 -1.75 -11.85 -5.39
N PHE A 60 -1.12 -11.22 -4.40
CA PHE A 60 -0.03 -11.83 -3.63
C PHE A 60 -0.46 -13.09 -2.87
N VAL A 61 -1.63 -13.06 -2.21
CA VAL A 61 -2.18 -14.23 -1.50
C VAL A 61 -2.56 -15.35 -2.46
N GLU A 62 -3.08 -15.01 -3.63
CA GLU A 62 -3.46 -15.98 -4.66
C GLU A 62 -2.26 -16.70 -5.25
N GLU A 63 -1.16 -15.97 -5.50
CA GLU A 63 0.08 -16.52 -6.04
C GLU A 63 0.93 -17.25 -4.99
N TYR A 64 0.72 -16.94 -3.71
CA TYR A 64 1.43 -17.60 -2.61
C TYR A 64 1.04 -19.08 -2.51
N LYS A 65 2.01 -19.95 -2.80
CA LYS A 65 1.92 -21.40 -2.60
C LYS A 65 2.54 -21.75 -1.25
N PRO A 66 1.73 -22.04 -0.22
CA PRO A 66 2.25 -22.34 1.09
C PRO A 66 2.95 -23.70 1.11
N GLU A 67 4.27 -23.72 1.29
CA GLU A 67 5.00 -24.96 1.61
C GLU A 67 4.98 -25.25 3.12
N ASN A 68 4.95 -24.23 3.99
CA ASN A 68 5.08 -24.36 5.44
C ASN A 68 4.27 -23.33 6.28
N SER A 69 3.47 -22.46 5.66
CA SER A 69 2.74 -21.37 6.34
C SER A 69 1.27 -21.36 5.92
N SER A 70 0.33 -20.92 6.76
CA SER A 70 -1.07 -20.88 6.34
C SER A 70 -1.34 -19.67 5.43
N LYS A 71 -2.37 -19.74 4.58
CA LYS A 71 -2.86 -18.58 3.83
C LYS A 71 -3.40 -17.47 4.76
N GLU A 72 -3.81 -17.83 5.97
CA GLU A 72 -4.28 -16.87 6.99
C GLU A 72 -3.12 -16.04 7.56
N ASP A 73 -1.95 -16.65 7.75
CA ASP A 73 -0.76 -15.95 8.26
C ASP A 73 -0.31 -14.86 7.29
N ILE A 74 -0.18 -15.20 6.00
CA ILE A 74 0.19 -14.21 4.97
C ILE A 74 -0.87 -13.13 4.83
N THR A 75 -2.15 -13.48 4.85
CA THR A 75 -3.24 -12.49 4.74
C THR A 75 -3.19 -11.48 5.89
N THR A 76 -2.91 -11.96 7.11
CA THR A 76 -2.80 -11.09 8.29
C THR A 76 -1.61 -10.15 8.17
N SER A 77 -0.43 -10.67 7.81
CA SER A 77 0.76 -9.83 7.61
C SER A 77 0.57 -8.78 6.51
N LEU A 78 -0.04 -9.14 5.38
CA LEU A 78 -0.32 -8.20 4.30
C LEU A 78 -1.29 -7.10 4.75
N LYS A 79 -2.35 -7.44 5.51
CA LYS A 79 -3.28 -6.44 6.07
C LYS A 79 -2.57 -5.44 6.98
N GLU A 80 -1.68 -5.92 7.86
CA GLU A 80 -0.89 -5.03 8.73
C GLU A 80 0.01 -4.09 7.93
N ILE A 81 0.62 -4.57 6.83
CA ILE A 81 1.45 -3.75 5.96
C ILE A 81 0.62 -2.68 5.25
N ILE A 82 -0.55 -3.05 4.73
CA ILE A 82 -1.48 -2.10 4.10
C ILE A 82 -1.87 -1.01 5.11
N GLN A 83 -2.26 -1.40 6.33
CA GLN A 83 -2.64 -0.45 7.37
C GLN A 83 -1.49 0.50 7.72
N LYS A 84 -0.29 -0.02 7.99
CA LYS A 84 0.91 0.80 8.30
C LYS A 84 1.24 1.76 7.15
N THR A 85 1.09 1.30 5.91
CA THR A 85 1.36 2.10 4.71
C THR A 85 0.37 3.26 4.59
N ILE A 86 -0.93 3.00 4.81
CA ILE A 86 -1.98 4.01 4.82
C ILE A 86 -1.76 5.02 5.95
N GLU A 87 -1.48 4.57 7.17
CA GLU A 87 -1.20 5.47 8.30
C GLU A 87 0.02 6.36 8.03
N SER A 88 1.08 5.80 7.45
CA SER A 88 2.27 6.54 7.05
C SER A 88 1.98 7.56 5.95
N PHE A 89 1.12 7.20 4.99
CA PHE A 89 0.68 8.10 3.93
C PHE A 89 -0.10 9.30 4.50
N ILE A 90 -1.09 9.04 5.36
CA ILE A 90 -1.92 10.09 5.98
C ILE A 90 -1.06 11.09 6.77
N LYS A 91 -0.03 10.62 7.49
CA LYS A 91 0.91 11.48 8.23
C LYS A 91 1.75 12.41 7.35
N GLN A 92 1.82 12.13 6.05
CA GLN A 92 2.60 12.89 5.08
C GLN A 92 1.75 13.85 4.22
N LEU A 93 0.41 13.84 4.37
CA LEU A 93 -0.52 14.74 3.69
C LEU A 93 -0.64 16.10 4.36
#